data_AF-A0AAU4NJY8-F1
#
_entry.id   AF-A0AAU4NJY8-F1
#
_cell.length_a   1.000
_cell.length_b   1.000
_cell.length_c   1.000
_cell.angle_alpha   90.00
_cell.angle_beta   90.00
_cell.angle_gamma   90.00
#
_symmetry.space_group_name_H-M   'P 1'
#
loop_
_entity.id
_entity.type
_entity.pdbx_description
1 polymer ?
#
loop_
_entity_poly.entity_id
_entity_poly.type
_entity_poly.pdbx_seq_one_letter_code
_entity_poly.pdbx_strand_id
1 'polypeptide(L)'
;MMTTLTFELPDGSTESVTVTTLLNAGYAGRDQAEVASHIAELAELGVSAPTTIPAMYPISPYLAQQTSEVHVQHGHTSGEAEWALVITGPTRDDVLLTVACDHTDRDLEVHSVAWSKNASPDVLGTGAWRLAEVADRLDDITLRARVGDDETLIQDGTLGDLLSPDHWLDVLTERGLFRAGTVLMSGTVSMVPGVDQFASAWKVELRDPATDRTLTCAYRTVAMPSPIG
;
A
#
# COMPACT_ATOMS: atom_id res chain seq x y z
N MET A 1 2.83 -21.21 3.48
CA MET A 1 4.22 -20.80 3.75
C MET A 1 4.19 -19.37 4.26
N MET A 2 5.14 -18.97 5.11
CA MET A 2 5.28 -17.56 5.51
C MET A 2 6.09 -16.84 4.43
N THR A 3 5.62 -15.68 3.96
CA THR A 3 6.36 -14.89 2.97
C THR A 3 7.53 -14.20 3.66
N THR A 4 8.69 -14.16 2.99
CA THR A 4 9.84 -13.39 3.44
C THR A 4 10.10 -12.29 2.44
N LEU A 5 10.11 -11.04 2.91
CA LEU A 5 10.47 -9.87 2.13
C LEU A 5 11.95 -9.56 2.36
N THR A 6 12.65 -9.07 1.34
CA THR A 6 14.06 -8.65 1.44
C THR A 6 14.22 -7.27 0.83
N PHE A 7 14.83 -6.36 1.58
CA PHE A 7 15.00 -4.96 1.20
C PHE A 7 16.47 -4.61 1.07
N GLU A 8 16.84 -3.98 -0.04
CA GLU A 8 18.11 -3.29 -0.21
C GLU A 8 18.03 -1.89 0.41
N LEU A 9 18.98 -1.58 1.29
CA LEU A 9 19.07 -0.28 1.97
C LEU A 9 20.07 0.63 1.24
N PRO A 10 20.05 1.96 1.49
CA PRO A 10 20.88 2.90 0.73
C PRO A 10 22.39 2.77 0.94
N ASP A 11 22.82 2.05 1.99
CA ASP A 11 24.23 1.72 2.25
C ASP A 11 24.68 0.42 1.55
N GLY A 12 23.78 -0.22 0.78
CA GLY A 12 24.02 -1.49 0.08
C GLY A 12 23.85 -2.73 0.96
N SER A 13 23.47 -2.57 2.22
CA SER A 13 23.10 -3.71 3.07
C SER A 13 21.70 -4.22 2.73
N THR A 14 21.42 -5.46 3.13
CA THR A 14 20.11 -6.09 2.93
C THR A 14 19.46 -6.45 4.25
N GLU A 15 18.16 -6.24 4.36
CA GLU A 15 17.37 -6.58 5.54
C GLU A 15 16.18 -7.46 5.13
N SER A 16 16.06 -8.64 5.74
CA SER A 16 15.00 -9.60 5.44
C SER A 16 14.07 -9.78 6.63
N VAL A 17 12.78 -9.93 6.36
CA VAL A 17 11.76 -10.14 7.38
C VAL A 17 10.74 -11.17 6.93
N THR A 18 10.42 -12.11 7.81
CA THR A 18 9.30 -13.03 7.60
C THR A 18 8.01 -12.37 8.05
N VAL A 19 7.07 -12.19 7.12
CA VAL A 19 5.78 -11.53 7.39
C VAL A 19 4.88 -12.48 8.17
N THR A 20 4.47 -12.04 9.35
CA THR A 20 3.54 -12.74 10.25
C THR A 20 2.23 -11.98 10.40
N THR A 21 2.23 -10.68 10.16
CA THR A 21 1.06 -9.79 10.26
C THR A 21 1.12 -8.80 9.10
N LEU A 22 0.04 -8.71 8.31
CA LEU A 22 -0.14 -7.72 7.24
C LEU A 22 -1.44 -6.96 7.49
N LEU A 23 -1.39 -5.65 7.36
CA LEU A 23 -2.47 -4.73 7.70
C LEU A 23 -2.55 -3.65 6.64
N ASN A 24 -3.75 -3.33 6.18
CA ASN A 24 -3.97 -2.18 5.30
C ASN A 24 -4.78 -1.13 6.03
N ALA A 25 -4.25 0.08 6.12
CA ALA A 25 -5.01 1.22 6.61
C ALA A 25 -6.04 1.64 5.55
N GLY A 26 -7.23 2.02 6.00
CA GLY A 26 -8.27 2.59 5.15
C GLY A 26 -8.76 3.91 5.73
N TYR A 27 -9.24 4.79 4.86
CA TYR A 27 -9.71 6.13 5.28
C TYR A 27 -8.63 6.89 6.05
N ALA A 28 -7.38 6.76 5.57
CA ALA A 28 -6.17 7.25 6.21
C ALA A 28 -5.71 8.62 5.72
N GLY A 29 -6.52 9.31 4.91
CA GLY A 29 -6.24 10.68 4.48
C GLY A 29 -6.20 11.65 5.65
N ARG A 30 -5.28 12.62 5.63
CA ARG A 30 -5.28 13.72 6.62
C ARG A 30 -6.43 14.69 6.37
N ASP A 31 -6.83 14.87 5.11
CA ASP A 31 -8.01 15.66 4.77
C ASP A 31 -9.30 14.91 5.14
N GLN A 32 -9.93 15.34 6.24
CA GLN A 32 -11.16 14.74 6.72
C GLN A 32 -12.36 15.01 5.82
N ALA A 33 -12.34 16.07 5.01
CA ALA A 33 -13.40 16.34 4.05
C ALA A 33 -13.31 15.39 2.85
N GLU A 34 -12.11 15.10 2.36
CA GLU A 34 -11.92 14.08 1.31
C GLU A 34 -12.30 12.68 1.81
N VAL A 35 -11.87 12.32 3.01
CA VAL A 35 -12.26 11.04 3.63
C VAL A 35 -13.79 10.93 3.77
N ALA A 36 -14.45 11.99 4.22
CA ALA A 36 -15.91 12.01 4.34
C ALA A 36 -16.62 11.92 2.98
N SER A 37 -16.08 12.59 1.95
CA SER A 37 -16.62 12.53 0.58
C SER A 37 -16.52 11.11 0.00
N HIS A 38 -15.38 10.44 0.20
CA HIS A 38 -15.19 9.07 -0.27
C HIS A 38 -16.13 8.08 0.44
N ILE A 39 -16.36 8.26 1.74
CA ILE A 39 -17.36 7.46 2.48
C ILE A 39 -18.77 7.69 1.92
N ALA A 40 -19.12 8.92 1.56
CA ALA A 40 -20.43 9.24 0.99
C ALA A 40 -20.60 8.58 -0.40
N GLU A 41 -19.58 8.62 -1.26
CA GLU A 41 -19.57 7.95 -2.56
C GLU A 41 -19.79 6.44 -2.43
N LEU A 42 -19.03 5.79 -1.54
CA LEU A 42 -19.18 4.36 -1.27
C LEU A 42 -20.58 4.01 -0.73
N ALA A 43 -21.16 4.89 0.10
CA ALA A 43 -22.52 4.72 0.60
C ALA A 43 -23.58 4.80 -0.51
N GLU A 44 -23.40 5.65 -1.52
CA GLU A 44 -24.27 5.71 -2.71
C GLU A 44 -24.23 4.40 -3.52
N LEU A 45 -23.09 3.72 -3.51
CA LEU A 45 -22.89 2.40 -4.12
C LEU A 45 -23.38 1.23 -3.22
N GLY A 46 -23.91 1.53 -2.03
CA GLY A 46 -24.43 0.54 -1.08
C GLY A 46 -23.38 -0.11 -0.18
N VAL A 47 -22.15 0.40 -0.18
CA VAL A 47 -21.07 -0.06 0.71
C VAL A 47 -21.27 0.56 2.09
N SER A 48 -21.22 -0.28 3.14
CA SER A 48 -21.36 0.20 4.52
C SER A 48 -20.11 0.95 4.99
N ALA A 49 -20.30 2.11 5.62
CA ALA A 49 -19.22 2.85 6.25
C ALA A 49 -18.52 2.02 7.35
N PRO A 50 -17.22 2.24 7.58
CA PRO A 50 -16.49 1.55 8.65
C PRO A 50 -17.00 1.96 10.03
N THR A 51 -16.85 1.09 11.01
CA THR A 51 -17.22 1.37 12.41
C THR A 51 -16.22 2.27 13.13
N THR A 52 -15.03 2.49 12.57
CA THR A 52 -13.98 3.35 13.12
C THR A 52 -13.19 3.96 11.97
N ILE A 53 -12.80 5.24 12.12
CA ILE A 53 -11.98 6.00 11.16
C ILE A 53 -10.76 6.54 11.92
N PRO A 54 -9.53 6.31 11.45
CA PRO A 54 -9.20 5.46 10.29
C PRO A 54 -9.49 3.98 10.57
N ALA A 55 -9.68 3.20 9.50
CA ALA A 55 -9.91 1.75 9.58
C ALA A 55 -8.59 0.99 9.39
N MET A 56 -8.55 -0.25 9.88
CA MET A 56 -7.41 -1.15 9.69
C MET A 56 -7.92 -2.55 9.35
N TYR A 57 -7.54 -3.04 8.18
CA TYR A 57 -7.98 -4.32 7.64
C TYR A 57 -6.87 -5.36 7.79
N PRO A 58 -7.11 -6.48 8.49
CA PRO A 58 -6.15 -7.58 8.51
C PRO A 58 -6.15 -8.29 7.14
N ILE A 59 -4.95 -8.43 6.58
CA ILE A 59 -4.73 -9.12 5.31
C ILE A 59 -3.94 -10.40 5.58
N SER A 60 -4.19 -11.44 4.79
CA SER A 60 -3.46 -12.69 4.93
C SER A 60 -1.97 -12.47 4.66
N PRO A 61 -1.04 -12.87 5.57
CA PRO A 61 0.39 -12.56 5.42
C PRO A 61 1.06 -13.05 4.14
N TYR A 62 0.49 -14.06 3.47
CA TYR A 62 1.02 -14.55 2.19
C TYR A 62 0.77 -13.61 1.00
N LEU A 63 -0.10 -12.60 1.18
CA LEU A 63 -0.42 -11.59 0.19
C LEU A 63 0.60 -10.45 0.13
N ALA A 64 1.46 -10.30 1.15
CA ALA A 64 2.62 -9.42 1.05
C ALA A 64 3.64 -10.05 0.07
N GLN A 65 3.88 -9.43 -1.08
CA GLN A 65 4.75 -9.99 -2.12
C GLN A 65 5.71 -8.98 -2.71
N GLN A 66 6.90 -9.44 -3.10
CA GLN A 66 7.82 -8.75 -3.99
C GLN A 66 7.81 -9.51 -5.32
N THR A 67 6.92 -9.13 -6.22
CA THR A 67 6.64 -9.84 -7.48
C THR A 67 6.54 -8.86 -8.65
N SER A 68 6.81 -9.36 -9.86
CA SER A 68 6.59 -8.64 -11.12
C SER A 68 5.29 -9.03 -11.81
N GLU A 69 4.55 -10.01 -11.29
CA GLU A 69 3.28 -10.49 -11.85
C GLU A 69 2.22 -10.64 -10.76
N VAL A 70 1.02 -10.17 -11.06
CA VAL A 70 -0.17 -10.30 -10.21
C VAL A 70 -1.26 -11.01 -11.00
N HIS A 71 -1.69 -12.17 -10.52
CA HIS A 71 -2.73 -12.94 -11.19
C HIS A 71 -4.12 -12.45 -10.78
N VAL A 72 -4.95 -12.10 -11.75
CA VAL A 72 -6.25 -11.46 -11.53
C VAL A 72 -7.40 -12.25 -12.15
N GLN A 73 -8.55 -12.19 -11.50
CA GLN A 73 -9.77 -12.92 -11.84
C GLN A 73 -10.42 -12.35 -13.11
N HIS A 74 -10.31 -11.04 -13.32
CA HIS A 74 -10.93 -10.29 -14.41
C HIS A 74 -10.21 -8.96 -14.66
N GLY A 75 -10.70 -8.18 -15.62
CA GLY A 75 -10.10 -6.88 -15.99
C GLY A 75 -10.44 -5.71 -15.08
N HIS A 76 -11.39 -5.87 -14.15
CA HIS A 76 -11.82 -4.80 -13.23
C HIS A 76 -11.08 -4.84 -11.89
N THR A 77 -9.74 -4.87 -11.96
CA THR A 77 -8.84 -4.80 -10.80
C THR A 77 -7.84 -3.67 -11.00
N SER A 78 -7.35 -3.07 -9.92
CA SER A 78 -6.43 -1.94 -10.00
C SER A 78 -5.55 -1.88 -8.76
N GLY A 79 -4.34 -1.37 -8.91
CA GLY A 79 -3.49 -0.98 -7.79
C GLY A 79 -3.95 0.30 -7.10
N GLU A 80 -3.43 0.51 -5.91
CA GLU A 80 -3.46 1.75 -5.16
C GLU A 80 -2.04 2.09 -4.73
N ALA A 81 -1.53 3.28 -5.04
CA ALA A 81 -0.20 3.73 -4.64
C ALA A 81 -0.12 3.88 -3.12
N GLU A 82 0.83 3.22 -2.47
CA GLU A 82 0.99 3.28 -1.02
C GLU A 82 2.47 3.34 -0.61
N TRP A 83 2.70 3.70 0.65
CA TRP A 83 3.94 3.40 1.36
C TRP A 83 3.64 2.37 2.45
N ALA A 84 4.66 1.61 2.83
CA ALA A 84 4.52 0.58 3.85
C ALA A 84 5.57 0.73 4.95
N LEU A 85 5.14 0.49 6.18
CA LEU A 85 6.03 0.28 7.32
C LEU A 85 6.30 -1.20 7.48
N VAL A 86 7.57 -1.54 7.64
CA VAL A 86 8.02 -2.90 7.85
C VAL A 86 8.78 -2.94 9.17
N ILE A 87 8.21 -3.60 10.16
CA ILE A 87 8.82 -3.75 11.49
C ILE A 87 9.74 -4.97 11.44
N THR A 88 11.04 -4.74 11.65
CA THR A 88 12.08 -5.77 11.58
C THR A 88 12.65 -6.15 12.95
N GLY A 89 12.38 -5.33 13.97
CA GLY A 89 12.88 -5.53 15.33
C GLY A 89 11.97 -4.93 16.41
N PRO A 90 12.45 -4.84 17.66
CA PRO A 90 11.65 -4.43 18.81
C PRO A 90 11.60 -2.91 19.04
N THR A 91 12.35 -2.10 18.28
CA THR A 91 12.44 -0.65 18.49
C THR A 91 12.03 0.13 17.23
N ARG A 92 11.77 1.43 17.39
CA ARG A 92 11.44 2.33 16.26
C ARG A 92 12.62 2.51 15.29
N ASP A 93 13.85 2.22 15.71
CA ASP A 93 15.02 2.19 14.82
C ASP A 93 15.02 0.98 13.87
N ASP A 94 14.22 -0.04 14.20
CA ASP A 94 14.01 -1.27 13.42
C ASP A 94 12.75 -1.18 12.53
N VAL A 95 12.48 0.01 12.00
CA VAL A 95 11.35 0.26 11.10
C VAL A 95 11.88 0.70 9.75
N LEU A 96 11.50 -0.03 8.71
CA LEU A 96 11.76 0.34 7.33
C LEU A 96 10.52 1.01 6.72
N LEU A 97 10.76 1.99 5.86
CA LEU A 97 9.77 2.60 4.97
C LEU A 97 10.07 2.15 3.54
N THR A 98 9.06 1.61 2.85
CA THR A 98 9.18 1.21 1.44
C THR A 98 7.97 1.68 0.64
N VAL A 99 8.10 1.64 -0.69
CA VAL A 99 6.98 1.81 -1.62
C VAL A 99 6.17 0.53 -1.69
N ALA A 100 4.86 0.64 -1.87
CA ALA A 100 4.00 -0.49 -2.06
C ALA A 100 2.81 -0.16 -2.97
N CYS A 101 2.09 -1.20 -3.36
CA CYS A 101 0.88 -1.11 -4.14
C CYS A 101 -0.14 -2.14 -3.65
N ASP A 102 -1.26 -1.68 -3.12
CA ASP A 102 -2.41 -2.54 -2.76
C ASP A 102 -3.18 -2.84 -4.05
N HIS A 103 -3.04 -4.05 -4.60
CA HIS A 103 -3.85 -4.44 -5.75
C HIS A 103 -5.21 -4.94 -5.28
N THR A 104 -6.27 -4.24 -5.69
CA THR A 104 -7.63 -4.45 -5.19
C THR A 104 -8.56 -4.89 -6.33
N ASP A 105 -9.44 -5.84 -6.01
CA ASP A 105 -10.58 -6.22 -6.86
C ASP A 105 -11.73 -5.22 -6.67
N ARG A 106 -11.99 -4.40 -7.69
CA ARG A 106 -12.97 -3.30 -7.61
C ARG A 106 -14.41 -3.79 -7.68
N ASP A 107 -14.68 -4.89 -8.36
CA ASP A 107 -16.01 -5.49 -8.39
C ASP A 107 -16.35 -6.11 -7.03
N LEU A 108 -15.37 -6.72 -6.34
CA LEU A 108 -15.55 -7.26 -5.00
C LEU A 108 -15.64 -6.16 -3.92
N GLU A 109 -15.00 -5.01 -4.13
CA GLU A 109 -14.97 -3.90 -3.17
C GLU A 109 -16.35 -3.32 -2.89
N VAL A 110 -17.21 -3.25 -3.91
CA VAL A 110 -18.63 -2.84 -3.80
C VAL A 110 -19.40 -3.73 -2.81
N HIS A 111 -18.94 -4.96 -2.57
CA HIS A 111 -19.54 -5.87 -1.60
C HIS A 111 -18.88 -5.80 -0.24
N SER A 112 -17.55 -5.69 -0.19
CA SER A 112 -16.78 -5.64 1.05
C SER A 112 -15.34 -5.20 0.79
N VAL A 113 -14.98 -4.01 1.30
CA VAL A 113 -13.60 -3.50 1.30
C VAL A 113 -12.62 -4.50 1.92
N ALA A 114 -13.02 -5.18 2.99
CA ALA A 114 -12.13 -6.15 3.65
C ALA A 114 -11.88 -7.41 2.78
N TRP A 115 -12.87 -7.81 1.98
CA TRP A 115 -12.74 -8.98 1.12
C TRP A 115 -11.99 -8.65 -0.17
N SER A 116 -12.23 -7.48 -0.76
CA SER A 116 -11.51 -7.04 -1.96
C SER A 116 -10.00 -6.97 -1.74
N LYS A 117 -9.56 -6.42 -0.60
CA LYS A 117 -8.15 -6.35 -0.21
C LYS A 117 -7.49 -7.71 0.07
N ASN A 118 -8.27 -8.78 0.23
CA ASN A 118 -7.74 -10.15 0.36
C ASN A 118 -7.80 -10.94 -0.95
N ALA A 119 -8.29 -10.36 -2.05
CA ALA A 119 -8.43 -11.05 -3.34
C ALA A 119 -7.17 -10.99 -4.22
N SER A 120 -6.23 -10.11 -3.89
CA SER A 120 -5.01 -9.83 -4.65
C SER A 120 -3.87 -9.44 -3.68
N PRO A 121 -2.61 -9.51 -4.11
CA PRO A 121 -1.46 -9.23 -3.27
C PRO A 121 -1.23 -7.73 -3.04
N ASP A 122 -0.68 -7.42 -1.86
CA ASP A 122 0.05 -6.18 -1.62
C ASP A 122 1.46 -6.33 -2.20
N VAL A 123 1.78 -5.57 -3.24
CA VAL A 123 3.09 -5.62 -3.91
C VAL A 123 4.02 -4.59 -3.29
N LEU A 124 5.07 -5.03 -2.63
CA LEU A 124 6.08 -4.17 -2.00
C LEU A 124 7.32 -4.00 -2.89
N GLY A 125 7.99 -2.86 -2.76
CA GLY A 125 9.28 -2.62 -3.39
C GLY A 125 10.39 -3.50 -2.82
N THR A 126 11.50 -3.60 -3.56
CA THR A 126 12.71 -4.33 -3.12
C THR A 126 13.74 -3.44 -2.45
N GLY A 127 13.55 -2.11 -2.48
CA GLY A 127 14.36 -1.16 -1.74
C GLY A 127 13.59 -0.59 -0.56
N ALA A 128 14.28 -0.16 0.49
CA ALA A 128 13.69 0.53 1.63
C ALA A 128 14.62 1.58 2.22
N TRP A 129 14.06 2.49 3.00
CA TRP A 129 14.81 3.40 3.87
C TRP A 129 14.59 3.03 5.32
N ARG A 130 15.58 3.24 6.17
CA ARG A 130 15.31 3.27 7.62
C ARG A 130 14.43 4.48 7.89
N LEU A 131 13.30 4.27 8.58
CA LEU A 131 12.35 5.35 8.84
C LEU A 131 13.03 6.52 9.56
N ALA A 132 13.92 6.25 10.51
CA ALA A 132 14.69 7.25 11.25
C ALA A 132 15.55 8.17 10.35
N GLU A 133 15.99 7.71 9.17
CA GLU A 133 16.82 8.50 8.25
C GLU A 133 16.01 9.49 7.39
N VAL A 134 14.69 9.32 7.35
CA VAL A 134 13.77 10.12 6.52
C VAL A 134 12.70 10.83 7.35
N ALA A 135 12.64 10.57 8.66
CA ALA A 135 11.59 11.02 9.58
C ALA A 135 11.38 12.54 9.61
N ASP A 136 12.44 13.32 9.36
CA ASP A 136 12.44 14.78 9.40
C ASP A 136 11.78 15.44 8.17
N ARG A 137 11.51 14.68 7.11
CA ARG A 137 11.03 15.17 5.82
C ARG A 137 9.96 14.30 5.16
N LEU A 138 9.30 13.44 5.95
CA LEU A 138 8.31 12.49 5.43
C LEU A 138 7.27 13.16 4.56
N ASP A 139 6.70 14.29 4.99
CA ASP A 139 5.63 14.98 4.26
C ASP A 139 6.06 15.50 2.88
N ASP A 140 7.36 15.70 2.62
CA ASP A 140 7.88 16.14 1.32
C ASP A 140 8.11 14.96 0.35
N ILE A 141 8.10 13.72 0.84
CA ILE A 141 8.34 12.53 0.02
C ILE A 141 7.14 12.31 -0.90
N THR A 142 7.41 12.27 -2.20
CA THR A 142 6.38 12.13 -3.23
C THR A 142 6.01 10.68 -3.46
N LEU A 143 4.73 10.40 -3.65
CA LEU A 143 4.17 9.09 -3.98
C LEU A 143 3.37 9.19 -5.29
N ARG A 144 3.76 8.41 -6.28
CA ARG A 144 3.18 8.48 -7.64
C ARG A 144 2.89 7.09 -8.19
N ALA A 145 1.77 6.95 -8.91
CA ALA A 145 1.50 5.75 -9.69
C ALA A 145 1.21 6.04 -11.15
N ARG A 146 1.71 5.15 -12.01
CA ARG A 146 1.53 5.15 -13.44
C ARG A 146 1.06 3.79 -13.92
N VAL A 147 0.23 3.78 -14.96
CA VAL A 147 -0.36 2.56 -15.51
C VAL A 147 -0.32 2.48 -17.03
N GLY A 148 -0.38 1.24 -17.52
CA GLY A 148 -0.41 0.92 -18.95
C GLY A 148 0.94 1.15 -19.63
N ASP A 149 1.00 0.79 -20.92
CA ASP A 149 2.24 0.92 -21.70
C ASP A 149 2.59 2.39 -22.00
N ASP A 150 1.61 3.30 -21.96
CA ASP A 150 1.80 4.75 -22.10
C ASP A 150 2.21 5.45 -20.79
N GLU A 151 2.39 4.68 -19.70
CA GLU A 151 2.75 5.18 -18.36
C GLU A 151 1.86 6.37 -17.88
N THR A 152 0.55 6.24 -18.08
CA THR A 152 -0.44 7.26 -17.71
C THR A 152 -0.39 7.50 -16.20
N LEU A 153 -0.19 8.76 -15.79
CA LEU A 153 -0.20 9.15 -14.38
C LEU A 153 -1.61 9.06 -13.82
N ILE A 154 -1.80 8.30 -12.75
CA ILE A 154 -3.10 8.09 -12.12
C ILE A 154 -3.16 8.52 -10.67
N GLN A 155 -2.02 8.67 -10.00
CA GLN A 155 -1.92 9.17 -8.64
C GLN A 155 -0.65 10.03 -8.52
N ASP A 156 -0.78 11.21 -7.92
CA ASP A 156 0.33 12.14 -7.66
C ASP A 156 0.08 12.88 -6.35
N GLY A 157 0.76 12.44 -5.30
CA GLY A 157 0.62 13.02 -3.97
C GLY A 157 1.92 12.94 -3.18
N THR A 158 1.79 13.15 -1.88
CA THR A 158 2.89 13.08 -0.92
C THR A 158 2.48 12.26 0.29
N LEU A 159 3.47 11.86 1.10
CA LEU A 159 3.20 11.25 2.40
C LEU A 159 2.45 12.21 3.35
N GLY A 160 2.52 13.52 3.08
CA GLY A 160 1.77 14.54 3.81
C GLY A 160 0.25 14.44 3.64
N ASP A 161 -0.22 13.76 2.60
CA ASP A 161 -1.64 13.57 2.33
C ASP A 161 -2.27 12.47 3.22
N LEU A 162 -1.43 11.62 3.82
CA LEU A 162 -1.82 10.43 4.60
C LEU A 162 -1.35 10.52 6.06
N LEU A 163 -2.09 9.90 6.99
CA LEU A 163 -1.72 9.82 8.40
C LEU A 163 -0.26 9.34 8.55
N SER A 164 0.52 10.08 9.35
CA SER A 164 1.96 9.90 9.45
C SER A 164 2.39 8.50 9.90
N PRO A 165 3.59 8.03 9.54
CA PRO A 165 4.20 6.84 10.15
C PRO A 165 4.12 6.80 11.68
N ASP A 166 4.39 7.92 12.37
CA ASP A 166 4.36 7.96 13.83
C ASP A 166 2.99 7.62 14.43
N HIS A 167 1.92 8.17 13.85
CA HIS A 167 0.54 7.83 14.20
C HIS A 167 0.31 6.32 14.14
N TRP A 168 0.72 5.69 13.05
CA TRP A 168 0.53 4.27 12.86
C TRP A 168 1.39 3.41 13.77
N LEU A 169 2.63 3.81 14.04
CA LEU A 169 3.50 3.11 14.99
C LEU A 169 2.92 3.15 16.42
N ASP A 170 2.28 4.25 16.82
CA ASP A 170 1.55 4.34 18.08
C ASP A 170 0.35 3.38 18.10
N VAL A 171 -0.47 3.38 17.05
CA VAL A 171 -1.61 2.45 16.91
C VAL A 171 -1.16 0.98 16.96
N LEU A 172 -0.08 0.62 16.27
CA LEU A 172 0.49 -0.73 16.30
C LEU A 172 0.98 -1.10 17.71
N THR A 173 1.59 -0.15 18.43
CA THR A 173 2.07 -0.36 19.79
C THR A 173 0.91 -0.60 20.76
N GLU A 174 -0.11 0.26 20.74
CA GLU A 174 -1.30 0.13 21.58
C GLU A 174 -2.04 -1.19 21.36
N ARG A 175 -2.03 -1.70 20.12
CA ARG A 175 -2.63 -2.98 19.74
C ARG A 175 -1.74 -4.20 20.00
N GLY A 176 -0.50 -4.02 20.47
CA GLY A 176 0.45 -5.11 20.67
C GLY A 176 0.93 -5.76 19.35
N LEU A 177 0.88 -4.99 18.26
CA LEU A 177 1.27 -5.39 16.90
C LEU A 177 2.61 -4.77 16.48
N PHE A 178 3.21 -3.87 17.26
CA PHE A 178 4.59 -3.44 17.04
C PHE A 178 5.55 -4.59 17.39
N ARG A 179 5.89 -5.41 16.38
CA ARG A 179 6.82 -6.53 16.50
C ARG A 179 7.34 -6.93 15.13
N ALA A 180 8.55 -7.49 15.10
CA ALA A 180 9.17 -8.02 13.91
C ALA A 180 8.21 -8.92 13.10
N GLY A 181 8.16 -8.71 11.78
CA GLY A 181 7.24 -9.42 10.89
C GLY A 181 5.87 -8.77 10.72
N THR A 182 5.67 -7.57 11.27
CA THR A 182 4.48 -6.76 11.00
C THR A 182 4.74 -5.82 9.83
N VAL A 183 3.83 -5.84 8.86
CA VAL A 183 3.79 -4.91 7.74
C VAL A 183 2.47 -4.15 7.81
N LEU A 184 2.55 -2.82 7.65
CA LEU A 184 1.38 -1.96 7.57
C LEU A 184 1.46 -1.12 6.30
N MET A 185 0.45 -1.26 5.44
CA MET A 185 0.21 -0.47 4.24
C MET A 185 -0.56 0.81 4.65
N SER A 186 -0.18 1.96 4.11
CA SER A 186 -0.60 3.29 4.57
C SER A 186 -2.04 3.69 4.27
N GLY A 187 -2.72 2.94 3.40
CA GLY A 187 -3.81 3.50 2.60
C GLY A 187 -3.25 4.36 1.47
N THR A 188 -4.11 4.80 0.56
CA THR A 188 -3.70 5.41 -0.69
C THR A 188 -4.04 6.88 -0.82
N VAL A 189 -3.26 7.61 -1.62
CA VAL A 189 -3.56 8.99 -2.01
C VAL A 189 -4.66 9.05 -3.08
N SER A 190 -5.32 10.19 -3.22
CA SER A 190 -6.42 10.37 -4.16
C SER A 190 -6.03 10.07 -5.62
N MET A 191 -6.93 9.41 -6.35
CA MET A 191 -6.81 9.21 -7.79
C MET A 191 -6.93 10.53 -8.55
N VAL A 192 -6.18 10.66 -9.64
CA VAL A 192 -6.32 11.78 -10.59
C VAL A 192 -7.71 11.70 -11.23
N PRO A 193 -8.51 12.78 -11.23
CA PRO A 193 -9.86 12.73 -11.76
C PRO A 193 -9.93 12.33 -13.25
N GLY A 194 -10.82 11.39 -13.57
CA GLY A 194 -11.14 11.01 -14.95
C GLY A 194 -10.13 10.08 -15.63
N VAL A 195 -9.16 9.54 -14.90
CA VAL A 195 -8.23 8.53 -15.43
C VAL A 195 -8.84 7.14 -15.38
N ASP A 196 -8.46 6.29 -16.34
CA ASP A 196 -8.79 4.87 -16.32
C ASP A 196 -7.71 4.10 -15.54
N GLN A 197 -8.09 3.55 -14.39
CA GLN A 197 -7.20 2.77 -13.52
C GLN A 197 -7.06 1.31 -13.99
N PHE A 198 -7.90 0.82 -14.89
CA PHE A 198 -7.91 -0.60 -15.27
C PHE A 198 -6.87 -0.89 -16.36
N ALA A 199 -5.69 -1.32 -15.94
CA ALA A 199 -4.55 -1.53 -16.83
C ALA A 199 -3.75 -2.78 -16.47
N SER A 200 -3.03 -3.30 -17.46
CA SER A 200 -2.22 -4.51 -17.35
C SER A 200 -0.80 -4.30 -16.83
N ALA A 201 -0.38 -3.05 -16.61
CA ALA A 201 0.93 -2.70 -16.10
C ALA A 201 0.80 -1.58 -15.08
N TRP A 202 1.53 -1.71 -13.97
CA TRP A 202 1.52 -0.79 -12.84
C TRP A 202 2.95 -0.47 -12.41
N LYS A 203 3.19 0.80 -12.08
CA LYS A 203 4.44 1.28 -11.50
C LYS A 203 4.11 2.30 -10.42
N VAL A 204 4.62 2.07 -9.21
CA VAL A 204 4.53 3.02 -8.10
C VAL A 204 5.93 3.48 -7.72
N GLU A 205 6.09 4.78 -7.53
CA GLU A 205 7.34 5.44 -7.17
C GLU A 205 7.17 6.20 -5.86
N LEU A 206 8.08 5.95 -4.91
CA LEU A 206 8.26 6.74 -3.69
C LEU A 206 9.59 7.46 -3.80
N ARG A 207 9.58 8.78 -3.90
CA ARG A 207 10.80 9.58 -4.16
C ARG A 207 11.04 10.62 -3.08
N ASP A 208 12.24 10.61 -2.53
CA ASP A 208 12.74 11.61 -1.60
C ASP A 208 13.38 12.77 -2.39
N PRO A 209 12.73 13.96 -2.44
CA PRO A 209 13.26 15.08 -3.21
C PRO A 209 14.57 15.65 -2.66
N ALA A 210 14.89 15.43 -1.39
CA ALA A 210 16.12 15.95 -0.77
C ALA A 210 17.37 15.16 -1.20
N THR A 211 17.21 13.87 -1.48
CA THR A 211 18.33 12.97 -1.86
C THR A 211 18.26 12.49 -3.31
N ASP A 212 17.17 12.77 -4.02
CA ASP A 212 16.87 12.26 -5.37
C ASP A 212 16.86 10.73 -5.46
N ARG A 213 16.67 10.06 -4.32
CA ARG A 213 16.52 8.60 -4.26
C ARG A 213 15.06 8.23 -4.49
N THR A 214 14.85 7.18 -5.25
CA THR A 214 13.53 6.64 -5.59
C THR A 214 13.47 5.16 -5.26
N LEU A 215 12.43 4.76 -4.54
CA LEU A 215 12.01 3.36 -4.40
C LEU A 215 10.90 3.08 -5.41
N THR A 216 10.88 1.88 -5.98
CA THR A 216 9.89 1.50 -6.99
C THR A 216 9.36 0.09 -6.74
N CYS A 217 8.06 -0.11 -6.98
CA CYS A 217 7.49 -1.42 -7.25
C CYS A 217 6.76 -1.37 -8.59
N ALA A 218 6.94 -2.41 -9.41
CA ALA A 218 6.32 -2.49 -10.72
C ALA A 218 5.95 -3.94 -11.03
N TYR A 219 4.78 -4.12 -11.61
CA TYR A 219 4.25 -5.44 -11.95
C TYR A 219 3.28 -5.36 -13.13
N ARG A 220 2.99 -6.52 -13.72
CA ARG A 220 1.93 -6.68 -14.70
C ARG A 220 0.81 -7.56 -14.16
N THR A 221 -0.42 -7.29 -14.57
CA THR A 221 -1.53 -8.19 -14.27
C THR A 221 -1.60 -9.32 -15.30
N VAL A 222 -1.91 -10.52 -14.83
CA VAL A 222 -2.03 -11.72 -15.66
C VAL A 222 -3.40 -12.33 -15.41
N ALA A 223 -4.24 -12.35 -16.44
CA ALA A 223 -5.57 -12.96 -16.32
C ALA A 223 -5.46 -14.44 -15.98
N MET A 224 -6.18 -14.87 -14.94
CA MET A 224 -6.29 -16.28 -14.57
C MET A 224 -7.17 -17.05 -15.56
N PRO A 225 -7.01 -18.37 -15.68
CA PRO A 225 -7.89 -19.20 -16.50
C PRO A 225 -9.36 -19.11 -16.04
N SER A 226 -10.28 -19.11 -16.99
CA SER A 226 -11.71 -19.18 -16.67
C SER A 226 -12.05 -20.45 -15.88
N PRO A 227 -12.94 -20.37 -14.87
CA PRO A 227 -13.43 -21.55 -14.18
C PRO A 227 -14.24 -22.44 -15.14
N ILE A 228 -14.29 -23.73 -14.84
CA ILE A 228 -15.21 -24.68 -15.49
C ILE A 228 -16.47 -24.73 -14.62
N GLY A 229 -17.63 -24.31 -15.14
CA GLY A 229 -18.91 -24.39 -14.42
C GLY A 229 -19.92 -23.35 -14.89
#